data_AF-A0A382L6Q5-F1
#
_entry.id   AF-A0A382L6Q5-F1
#
_cell.length_a   1.000
_cell.length_b   1.000
_cell.length_c   1.000
_cell.angle_alpha   90.00
_cell.angle_beta   90.00
_cell.angle_gamma   90.00
#
_symmetry.space_group_name_H-M   'P 1'
#
loop_
_entity.id
_entity.type
_entity.pdbx_description
1 polymer ?
#
loop_
_entity_poly.entity_id
_entity_poly.type
_entity_poly.pdbx_seq_one_letter_code
_entity_poly.pdbx_strand_id
1 'polypeptide(L)'
;MQKKILLIIAVVQTAVILSLLALIWNHSQSAPEPILPDSALALIGLFSIAGLFSFWMQTRTPFSLQEPSADRHQGLVKWFNPTKGFGFIEQENGQDLFVHQSEIRQGGFRYLIKDDRVEYQIGTGKKGPVAQNVVRIQAALSESDQMVEDQRVTEVP
;
A
#
# COMPACT_ATOMS: atom_id res chain seq x y z
N MET A 1 -11.05 0.71 16.47
CA MET A 1 -9.91 0.99 17.37
C MET A 1 -9.18 2.31 17.06
N GLN A 2 -9.02 2.69 15.79
CA GLN A 2 -8.28 3.89 15.32
C GLN A 2 -8.81 5.24 15.84
N LYS A 3 -10.14 5.44 15.90
CA LYS A 3 -10.75 6.73 16.26
C LYS A 3 -10.49 7.18 17.71
N LYS A 4 -10.33 6.23 18.64
CA LYS A 4 -10.08 6.52 20.07
C LYS A 4 -8.64 7.01 20.29
N ILE A 5 -7.66 6.45 19.57
CA ILE A 5 -6.24 6.86 19.64
C ILE A 5 -6.06 8.27 19.05
N LEU A 6 -6.74 8.57 17.94
CA LEU A 6 -6.70 9.89 17.32
C LEU A 6 -7.18 11.01 18.27
N LEU A 7 -8.24 10.73 19.05
CA LEU A 7 -8.82 11.67 20.00
C LEU A 7 -7.87 11.96 21.17
N ILE A 8 -7.18 10.92 21.67
CA ILE A 8 -6.18 11.07 22.74
C ILE A 8 -5.01 11.95 22.29
N ILE A 9 -4.49 11.74 21.08
CA ILE A 9 -3.38 12.54 20.55
C ILE A 9 -3.78 14.00 20.36
N ALA A 10 -4.99 14.26 19.81
CA ALA A 10 -5.48 15.62 19.65
C ALA A 10 -5.61 16.36 20.99
N VAL A 11 -6.13 15.69 22.02
CA VAL A 11 -6.25 16.26 23.37
C VAL A 11 -4.86 16.56 23.96
N VAL A 12 -3.90 15.64 23.82
CA VAL A 12 -2.52 15.85 24.30
C VAL A 12 -1.85 17.03 23.61
N GLN A 13 -1.98 17.16 22.28
CA GLN A 13 -1.40 18.29 21.54
C GLN A 13 -2.01 19.63 21.96
N THR A 14 -3.32 19.69 22.17
CA THR A 14 -3.97 20.93 22.66
C THR A 14 -3.51 21.31 24.07
N ALA A 15 -3.28 20.34 24.96
CA ALA A 15 -2.78 20.62 26.31
C ALA A 15 -1.35 21.18 26.28
N VAL A 16 -0.48 20.67 25.39
CA VAL A 16 0.89 21.17 25.21
C VAL A 16 0.90 22.59 24.66
N ILE A 17 0.05 22.88 23.67
CA ILE A 17 -0.08 24.23 23.09
C ILE A 17 -0.55 25.23 24.14
N LEU A 18 -1.58 24.89 24.93
CA LEU A 18 -2.09 25.75 26.00
C LEU A 18 -1.06 25.97 27.12
N SER A 19 -0.27 24.94 27.46
CA SER A 19 0.82 25.06 28.44
C SER A 19 1.92 26.01 27.98
N LEU A 20 2.30 25.96 26.69
CA LEU A 20 3.30 26.88 26.12
C LEU A 20 2.77 28.31 26.03
N LEU A 21 1.51 28.51 25.65
CA LEU A 21 0.86 29.83 25.66
C LEU A 21 0.83 30.44 27.07
N ALA A 22 0.54 29.62 28.09
CA ALA A 22 0.56 30.05 29.48
C ALA A 22 1.98 30.42 29.95
N LEU A 23 3.00 29.68 29.54
CA LEU A 23 4.40 29.99 29.84
C LEU A 23 4.87 31.30 29.19
N ILE A 24 4.48 31.53 27.92
CA ILE A 24 4.78 32.78 27.19
C ILE A 24 4.07 33.97 27.86
N TRP A 25 2.81 33.81 28.22
CA TRP A 25 2.05 34.84 28.95
C TRP A 25 2.69 35.15 30.30
N ASN A 26 3.12 34.12 31.04
CA ASN A 26 3.78 34.27 32.34
C ASN A 26 5.14 34.96 32.22
N HIS A 27 5.87 34.73 31.11
CA HIS A 27 7.14 35.40 30.83
C HIS A 27 6.98 36.85 30.36
N SER A 28 5.82 37.20 29.80
CA SER A 28 5.52 38.54 29.24
C SER A 28 5.25 39.63 30.29
N GLN A 29 5.18 39.30 31.58
CA GLN A 29 4.95 40.28 32.66
C GLN A 29 6.25 40.88 33.22
N SER A 30 7.42 40.37 32.83
CA SER A 30 8.73 40.90 33.22
C SER A 30 9.40 41.62 32.06
N ALA A 31 9.04 42.89 31.86
CA ALA A 31 9.84 43.79 31.03
C ALA A 31 11.10 44.21 31.81
N PRO A 32 12.29 43.83 31.30
CA PRO A 32 13.31 44.83 31.10
C PRO A 32 13.89 44.71 29.69
N GLU A 33 13.68 45.76 28.88
CA GLU A 33 14.33 46.10 27.59
C GLU A 33 14.55 44.96 26.56
N PRO A 34 13.97 45.06 25.34
CA PRO A 34 14.18 44.05 24.30
C PRO A 34 15.63 44.05 23.79
N ILE A 35 16.33 42.93 23.97
CA ILE A 35 17.74 42.75 23.57
C ILE A 35 17.90 42.33 22.10
N LEU A 36 16.82 42.41 21.28
CA LEU A 36 16.84 41.95 19.89
C LEU A 36 16.12 42.96 18.99
N PRO A 37 16.64 43.22 17.76
CA PRO A 37 15.99 44.12 16.80
C PRO A 37 14.68 43.51 16.28
N ASP A 38 13.69 44.35 15.98
CA ASP A 38 12.33 43.98 15.56
C ASP A 38 12.25 42.97 14.39
N SER A 39 13.30 42.88 13.58
CA SER A 39 13.44 41.90 12.49
C SER A 39 13.58 40.45 12.97
N ALA A 40 14.08 40.21 14.19
CA ALA A 40 14.22 38.86 14.76
C ALA A 40 12.86 38.24 15.13
N LEU A 41 11.88 39.07 15.52
CA LEU A 41 10.53 38.62 15.85
C LEU A 41 9.73 38.19 14.60
N ALA A 42 9.97 38.82 13.46
CA ALA A 42 9.32 38.46 12.19
C ALA A 42 9.80 37.11 11.61
N LEU A 43 11.06 36.74 11.86
CA LEU A 43 11.63 35.46 11.39
C LEU A 43 11.09 34.25 12.15
N ILE A 44 10.77 34.41 13.44
CA ILE A 44 10.18 33.34 14.27
C ILE A 44 8.73 33.07 13.85
N GLY A 45 7.99 34.11 13.42
CA GLY A 45 6.63 33.97 12.88
C GLY A 45 6.55 33.23 11.53
N LEU A 46 7.56 33.39 10.67
CA LEU A 46 7.63 32.77 9.34
C LEU A 46 7.89 31.25 9.39
N PHE A 47 8.62 30.75 10.39
CA PHE A 47 8.90 29.32 10.55
C PHE A 47 7.65 28.49 10.94
N SER A 48 6.62 29.12 11.50
CA SER A 48 5.41 28.42 11.99
C SER A 48 4.42 28.04 10.86
N ILE A 49 4.31 28.87 9.83
CA ILE A 49 3.39 28.63 8.70
C ILE A 49 3.97 27.57 7.74
N ALA A 50 5.29 27.56 7.52
CA ALA A 50 5.96 26.53 6.73
C ALA A 50 5.94 25.16 7.43
N GLY A 51 6.03 25.13 8.76
CA GLY A 51 5.94 23.89 9.55
C GLY A 51 4.55 23.26 9.55
N LEU A 52 3.49 24.06 9.59
CA LEU A 52 2.11 23.56 9.51
C LEU A 52 1.75 23.07 8.10
N PHE A 53 2.32 23.66 7.04
CA PHE A 53 2.12 23.17 5.68
C PHE A 53 2.91 21.89 5.40
N SER A 54 4.17 21.79 5.86
CA SER A 54 4.94 20.55 5.78
C SER A 54 4.33 19.42 6.62
N PHE A 55 3.79 19.70 7.81
CA PHE A 55 3.13 18.69 8.64
C PHE A 55 1.77 18.25 8.08
N TRP A 56 1.04 19.15 7.41
CA TRP A 56 -0.18 18.81 6.66
C TRP A 56 0.13 18.09 5.33
N MET A 57 1.29 18.32 4.73
CA MET A 57 1.75 17.63 3.52
C MET A 57 2.47 16.29 3.81
N GLN A 58 2.98 16.09 5.03
CA GLN A 58 3.69 14.86 5.45
C GLN A 58 2.75 13.67 5.73
N THR A 59 1.43 13.86 5.71
CA THR A 59 0.44 12.81 5.98
C THR A 59 -0.27 12.27 4.73
N ARG A 60 0.30 12.46 3.53
CA ARG A 60 -0.26 11.90 2.27
C ARG A 60 0.69 11.07 1.41
N THR A 61 1.72 10.45 1.98
CA THR A 61 2.33 9.25 1.39
C THR A 61 2.79 8.33 2.50
N PRO A 62 2.17 7.16 2.71
CA PRO A 62 2.96 6.05 3.17
C PRO A 62 3.95 5.77 2.03
N PHE A 63 5.18 6.29 2.13
CA PHE A 63 6.30 5.67 1.42
C PHE A 63 6.49 4.31 2.10
N SER A 64 5.67 3.36 1.68
CA SER A 64 5.91 1.97 1.96
C SER A 64 7.17 1.67 1.16
N LEU A 65 8.33 1.69 1.83
CA LEU A 65 9.40 0.78 1.44
C LEU A 65 8.72 -0.58 1.38
N GLN A 66 8.39 -1.03 0.18
CA GLN A 66 7.79 -2.32 -0.06
C GLN A 66 8.87 -3.32 0.33
N GLU A 67 8.97 -3.63 1.63
CA GLU A 67 9.73 -4.75 2.17
C GLU A 67 9.32 -5.97 1.33
N PRO A 68 10.21 -6.50 0.49
CA PRO A 68 9.92 -7.65 -0.34
C PRO A 68 10.15 -8.91 0.51
N SER A 69 9.37 -9.07 1.58
CA SER A 69 9.42 -10.24 2.46
C SER A 69 8.32 -10.05 3.51
N ALA A 70 7.25 -10.84 3.62
CA ALA A 70 7.28 -12.29 3.69
C ALA A 70 5.90 -12.95 3.49
N ASP A 71 4.89 -12.26 2.93
CA ASP A 71 3.53 -12.82 2.81
C ASP A 71 3.02 -12.88 1.36
N ARG A 72 3.88 -13.41 0.47
CA ARG A 72 3.47 -13.75 -0.89
C ARG A 72 3.19 -15.23 -0.98
N HIS A 73 1.99 -15.54 -1.43
CA HIS A 73 1.51 -16.88 -1.64
C HIS A 73 1.50 -17.19 -3.13
N GLN A 74 1.64 -18.47 -3.45
CA GLN A 74 1.50 -18.96 -4.80
C GLN A 74 0.27 -19.87 -4.88
N GLY A 75 -0.34 -19.90 -6.05
CA GLY A 75 -1.49 -20.74 -6.34
C GLY A 75 -1.72 -20.86 -7.83
N LEU A 76 -2.74 -21.65 -8.16
CA LEU A 76 -3.14 -21.90 -9.54
C LEU A 76 -4.46 -21.21 -9.83
N VAL A 77 -4.62 -20.66 -11.03
CA VAL A 77 -5.87 -20.04 -11.42
C VAL A 77 -6.90 -21.13 -11.73
N LYS A 78 -7.95 -21.21 -10.90
CA LYS A 78 -9.04 -22.18 -11.08
C LYS A 78 -9.87 -21.85 -12.30
N TRP A 79 -10.26 -20.58 -12.42
CA TRP A 79 -10.93 -20.03 -13.58
C TRP A 79 -10.93 -18.50 -13.52
N PHE A 80 -11.00 -17.86 -14.68
CA PHE A 80 -11.10 -16.41 -14.80
C PHE A 80 -12.00 -16.06 -15.98
N ASN A 81 -12.92 -15.12 -15.78
CA ASN A 81 -13.78 -14.62 -16.85
C ASN A 81 -13.28 -13.24 -17.30
N PRO A 82 -12.63 -13.13 -18.49
CA PRO A 82 -12.09 -11.86 -18.97
C PRO A 82 -13.18 -10.84 -19.32
N THR A 83 -14.38 -11.29 -19.71
CA THR A 83 -15.51 -10.40 -20.02
C THR A 83 -16.10 -9.77 -18.76
N LYS A 84 -16.11 -10.51 -17.64
CA LYS A 84 -16.63 -10.02 -16.36
C LYS A 84 -15.55 -9.40 -15.46
N GLY A 85 -14.28 -9.70 -15.69
CA GLY A 85 -13.14 -9.14 -14.97
C GLY A 85 -12.91 -9.75 -13.56
N PHE A 86 -13.40 -10.96 -13.30
CA PHE A 86 -13.20 -11.64 -12.03
C PHE A 86 -12.98 -13.15 -12.20
N GLY A 87 -12.39 -13.76 -11.19
CA GLY A 87 -12.11 -15.20 -11.15
C GLY A 87 -11.76 -15.68 -9.76
N PHE A 88 -11.24 -16.91 -9.68
CA PHE A 88 -10.80 -17.52 -8.44
C PHE A 88 -9.45 -18.22 -8.64
N ILE A 89 -8.63 -18.15 -7.60
CA ILE A 89 -7.33 -18.80 -7.49
C ILE A 89 -7.44 -19.90 -6.43
N GLU A 90 -7.02 -21.09 -6.80
CA GLU A 90 -6.90 -22.23 -5.91
C GLU A 90 -5.61 -22.11 -5.08
N GLN A 91 -5.77 -22.17 -3.76
CA GLN A 91 -4.67 -22.13 -2.81
C GLN A 91 -4.25 -23.55 -2.45
N GLU A 92 -2.95 -23.82 -2.28
CA GLU A 92 -2.47 -25.16 -1.91
C GLU A 92 -2.98 -25.62 -0.52
N ASN A 93 -3.28 -24.69 0.39
CA ASN A 93 -3.63 -24.98 1.78
C ASN A 93 -4.92 -24.29 2.27
N GLY A 94 -5.89 -24.01 1.39
CA GLY A 94 -7.03 -23.17 1.80
C GLY A 94 -8.28 -23.19 0.93
N GLN A 95 -9.14 -22.21 1.17
CA GLN A 95 -10.35 -21.97 0.37
C GLN A 95 -10.00 -21.21 -0.91
N ASP A 96 -10.85 -21.32 -1.94
CA ASP A 96 -10.71 -20.57 -3.18
C ASP A 96 -10.64 -19.06 -2.89
N LEU A 97 -9.61 -18.40 -3.44
CA LEU A 97 -9.38 -16.98 -3.23
C LEU A 97 -9.97 -16.17 -4.39
N PHE A 98 -10.81 -15.20 -4.07
CA PHE A 98 -11.40 -14.31 -5.07
C PHE A 98 -10.34 -13.38 -5.66
N VAL A 99 -10.33 -13.21 -6.99
CA VAL A 99 -9.46 -12.26 -7.69
C VAL A 99 -10.27 -11.35 -8.63
N HIS A 100 -9.92 -10.06 -8.63
CA HIS A 100 -10.49 -9.07 -9.54
C HIS A 100 -9.40 -8.50 -10.46
N GLN A 101 -9.78 -8.13 -11.69
CA GLN A 101 -8.84 -7.59 -12.69
C GLN A 101 -8.07 -6.34 -12.24
N SER A 102 -8.59 -5.57 -11.26
CA SER A 102 -7.90 -4.41 -10.68
C SER A 102 -6.63 -4.79 -9.93
N GLU A 103 -6.60 -6.00 -9.39
CA GLU A 103 -5.51 -6.51 -8.56
C GLU A 103 -4.40 -7.15 -9.38
N ILE A 104 -4.66 -7.43 -10.66
CA ILE A 104 -3.67 -8.00 -11.58
C ILE A 104 -2.66 -6.93 -11.98
N ARG A 105 -1.41 -7.13 -11.58
CA ARG A 105 -0.25 -6.28 -11.88
C ARG A 105 0.49 -6.82 -13.10
N GLN A 106 -0.20 -6.86 -14.24
CA GLN A 106 0.39 -7.21 -15.53
C GLN A 106 0.22 -6.05 -16.52
N GLY A 107 1.23 -5.84 -17.36
CA GLY A 107 1.16 -4.88 -18.46
C GLY A 107 0.18 -5.35 -19.55
N GLY A 108 -0.60 -4.43 -20.11
CA GLY A 108 -1.56 -4.73 -21.17
C GLY A 108 -2.90 -5.27 -20.66
N PHE A 109 -3.45 -6.26 -21.36
CA PHE A 109 -4.74 -6.86 -21.01
C PHE A 109 -4.62 -7.74 -19.75
N ARG A 110 -5.40 -7.39 -18.72
CA ARG A 110 -5.36 -8.01 -17.39
C ARG A 110 -6.30 -9.21 -17.31
N TYR A 111 -5.88 -10.32 -17.88
CA TYR A 111 -6.59 -11.59 -17.78
C TYR A 111 -5.67 -12.72 -17.33
N LEU A 112 -6.29 -13.73 -16.72
CA LEU A 112 -5.65 -14.98 -16.32
C LEU A 112 -6.26 -16.14 -17.12
N ILE A 113 -5.48 -17.20 -17.31
CA ILE A 113 -5.88 -18.45 -17.95
C ILE A 113 -5.95 -19.52 -16.86
N LYS A 114 -6.80 -20.53 -17.06
CA LYS A 114 -6.85 -21.69 -16.16
C LYS A 114 -5.46 -22.35 -16.08
N ASP A 115 -5.10 -22.84 -14.90
CA ASP A 115 -3.84 -23.51 -14.58
C ASP A 115 -2.59 -22.60 -14.66
N ASP A 116 -2.76 -21.29 -14.86
CA ASP A 116 -1.65 -20.35 -14.70
C ASP A 116 -1.16 -20.35 -13.26
N ARG A 117 0.16 -20.33 -13.09
CA ARG A 117 0.78 -20.12 -11.79
C ARG A 117 0.90 -18.62 -11.52
N VAL A 118 0.32 -18.20 -10.40
CA VAL A 118 0.28 -16.79 -9.99
C VAL A 118 0.84 -16.62 -8.58
N GLU A 119 1.51 -15.50 -8.37
CA GLU A 119 1.95 -15.03 -7.07
C GLU A 119 1.03 -13.88 -6.62
N TYR A 120 0.57 -13.92 -5.38
CA TYR A 120 -0.38 -12.94 -4.86
C TYR A 120 -0.22 -12.73 -3.35
N GLN A 121 -0.87 -11.69 -2.83
CA GLN A 121 -0.97 -11.40 -1.41
C GLN A 121 -2.41 -11.61 -0.95
N ILE A 122 -2.60 -12.19 0.24
CA ILE A 122 -3.93 -12.38 0.80
C ILE A 122 -4.34 -11.09 1.51
N GLY A 123 -5.34 -10.41 0.97
CA GLY A 123 -5.95 -9.24 1.59
C GLY A 123 -7.37 -9.49 2.07
N THR A 124 -7.91 -8.55 2.84
CA THR A 124 -9.30 -8.61 3.32
C THR A 124 -10.18 -7.66 2.50
N GLY A 125 -11.14 -8.21 1.75
CA GLY A 125 -12.10 -7.48 0.93
C GLY A 125 -13.47 -7.38 1.59
N LYS A 126 -14.39 -6.62 0.96
CA LYS A 126 -15.78 -6.44 1.45
C LYS A 126 -16.59 -7.74 1.51
N LYS A 127 -16.20 -8.76 0.73
CA LYS A 127 -16.89 -10.06 0.59
C LYS A 127 -16.07 -11.24 1.12
N GLY A 128 -15.02 -10.99 1.89
CA GLY A 128 -14.10 -12.03 2.37
C GLY A 128 -12.68 -11.86 1.82
N PRO A 129 -11.84 -12.90 1.94
CA PRO A 129 -10.44 -12.85 1.51
C PRO A 129 -10.34 -12.65 0.00
N VAL A 130 -9.41 -11.79 -0.42
CA VAL A 130 -9.20 -11.38 -1.82
C VAL A 130 -7.71 -11.40 -2.16
N ALA A 131 -7.38 -11.85 -3.36
CA ALA A 131 -6.03 -11.79 -3.91
C ALA A 131 -5.67 -10.36 -4.31
N GLN A 132 -4.62 -9.81 -3.74
CA GLN A 132 -4.08 -8.49 -4.05
C GLN A 132 -2.71 -8.62 -4.71
N ASN A 133 -2.35 -7.61 -5.51
CA ASN A 133 -1.05 -7.52 -6.19
C ASN A 133 -0.68 -8.81 -6.94
N VAL A 134 -1.63 -9.34 -7.72
CA VAL A 134 -1.50 -10.62 -8.42
C VAL A 134 -0.57 -10.45 -9.60
N VAL A 135 0.47 -11.30 -9.66
CA VAL A 135 1.44 -11.34 -10.75
C VAL A 135 1.46 -12.76 -11.33
N ARG A 136 1.36 -12.88 -12.65
CA ARG A 136 1.54 -14.18 -13.32
C ARG A 136 3.03 -14.51 -13.33
N ILE A 137 3.40 -15.66 -12.76
CA ILE A 137 4.79 -16.13 -12.71
C ILE A 137 5.06 -17.23 -13.74
N GLN A 138 4.04 -18.01 -14.12
CA GLN A 138 4.15 -19.00 -15.19
C GLN A 138 2.81 -19.08 -15.93
N ALA A 139 2.86 -18.98 -17.25
CA ALA A 139 1.71 -19.28 -18.08
C ALA A 139 1.48 -20.80 -18.10
N ALA A 140 0.22 -21.25 -18.06
CA ALA A 140 -0.11 -22.65 -18.29
C ALA A 140 0.51 -23.09 -19.63
N LEU A 141 1.28 -24.19 -19.59
CA LEU A 141 1.84 -24.80 -20.79
C LEU A 141 0.67 -25.25 -21.66
N SER A 142 0.48 -24.62 -22.82
CA SER A 142 -0.47 -25.11 -23.81
C SER A 142 0.04 -26.46 -24.32
N GLU A 143 -0.72 -27.53 -24.06
CA GLU A 143 -0.45 -28.92 -24.48
C GLU A 143 -0.13 -29.06 -26.00
N SER A 144 -0.40 -28.04 -26.81
CA SER A 144 -0.06 -27.97 -28.23
C SER A 144 1.45 -27.92 -28.54
N ASP A 145 2.30 -27.45 -27.62
CA ASP A 145 3.76 -27.37 -27.88
C ASP A 145 4.51 -28.68 -27.59
N GLN A 146 3.91 -29.62 -26.85
CA GLN A 146 4.53 -30.92 -26.57
C GLN A 146 4.43 -31.91 -27.75
N MET A 147 3.57 -31.63 -28.74
CA MET A 147 3.41 -32.51 -29.91
C MET A 147 4.50 -32.31 -30.99
N VAL A 148 5.38 -31.31 -30.87
CA VAL A 148 6.40 -31.01 -31.89
C VAL A 148 7.73 -31.72 -31.63
N GLU A 149 8.03 -32.14 -30.40
CA GLU A 149 9.33 -32.76 -30.08
C GLU A 149 9.34 -34.29 -30.25
N ASP A 150 8.21 -34.97 -30.04
CA ASP A 150 8.11 -36.44 -30.20
C ASP A 150 8.14 -36.89 -31.68
N GLN A 151 7.83 -35.99 -32.61
CA GLN A 151 7.84 -36.28 -34.05
C GLN A 151 9.24 -36.20 -34.70
N ARG A 152 10.28 -35.76 -33.97
CA ARG A 152 11.66 -35.74 -34.49
C ARG A 152 12.43 -37.05 -34.33
N VAL A 153 11.85 -38.05 -33.66
CA VAL A 153 12.56 -39.31 -33.33
C VAL A 153 12.20 -40.46 -34.30
N THR A 154 11.35 -40.24 -35.29
CA THR A 154 10.91 -41.31 -36.22
C THR A 154 11.07 -41.00 -37.71
N GLU A 155 12.18 -40.37 -38.11
CA GLU A 155 12.74 -40.59 -39.46
C GLU A 155 14.15 -41.18 -39.35
N VAL A 156 14.15 -42.52 -39.31
CA VAL A 156 15.21 -43.53 -39.56
C VAL A 156 15.55 -43.51 -41.09
N PRO A 157 16.70 -43.99 -41.63
CA PRO A 157 17.81 -44.79 -41.07
C PRO A 157 19.20 -44.13 -41.03
#